data_AF-A0A183T7H8-F1
#
_entry.id   AF-A0A183T7H8-F1
#
_cell.length_a   1.000
_cell.length_b   1.000
_cell.length_c   1.000
_cell.angle_alpha   90.00
_cell.angle_beta   90.00
_cell.angle_gamma   90.00
#
_symmetry.space_group_name_H-M   'P 1'
#
loop_
_entity.id
_entity.type
_entity.pdbx_description
1 polymer ?
#
loop_
_entity_poly.entity_id
_entity_poly.type
_entity_poly.pdbx_seq_one_letter_code
_entity_poly.pdbx_strand_id
1 'polypeptide(L)'
;MPNAEQRDVVDAFVIRNDIVGRLPCLPQGINDRLMSLRLPLRGDQFAYIISTFAPLMTSSDAAKDKFYEDLHARPATDPNEDKLIVHGVFNTRVGTDHADWQGVLDPHGLGSCNNNALLKEVFCKRVLNTISC
;
A
#
# COMPACT_ATOMS: atom_id res chain seq x y z
N MET A 1 -2.66 5.59 32.40
CA MET A 1 -2.81 5.08 31.02
C MET A 1 -1.62 5.60 30.25
N PRO A 2 -0.69 4.76 29.76
CA PRO A 2 0.45 5.30 29.04
C PRO A 2 -0.02 5.79 27.68
N ASN A 3 0.32 7.05 27.38
CA ASN A 3 0.15 7.67 26.07
C ASN A 3 0.66 6.69 25.02
N ALA A 4 -0.24 6.22 24.15
CA ALA A 4 0.15 5.54 22.94
C ALA A 4 0.92 6.56 22.11
N GLU A 5 2.25 6.39 22.04
CA GLU A 5 3.06 7.05 21.03
C GLU A 5 2.42 6.74 19.67
N GLN A 6 1.81 7.76 19.08
CA GLN A 6 1.34 7.73 17.72
C GLN A 6 2.59 7.58 16.85
N ARG A 7 2.89 6.34 16.41
CA ARG A 7 3.94 6.09 15.43
C ARG A 7 3.41 6.54 14.08
N ASP A 8 3.53 7.84 13.81
CA ASP A 8 3.30 8.46 12.49
C ASP A 8 4.45 8.13 11.54
N VAL A 9 4.66 6.85 11.28
CA VAL A 9 5.63 6.41 10.29
C VAL A 9 4.92 5.40 9.39
N VAL A 10 4.33 5.92 8.32
CA VAL A 10 4.16 5.13 7.10
C VAL A 10 5.50 4.49 6.77
N ASP A 11 5.49 3.25 6.30
CA ASP A 11 6.70 2.52 5.87
C ASP A 11 7.63 3.47 5.09
N ALA A 12 8.79 3.77 5.67
CA ALA A 12 9.69 4.79 5.16
C ALA A 12 10.43 4.26 3.93
N PHE A 13 10.54 5.07 2.88
CA PHE A 13 11.36 4.69 1.74
C PHE A 13 12.84 4.78 2.09
N VAL A 14 13.53 3.65 2.02
CA VAL A 14 15.00 3.60 2.00
C VAL A 14 15.42 3.53 0.53
N ILE A 15 15.97 4.62 0.03
CA ILE A 15 16.37 4.76 -1.38
C ILE A 15 17.89 4.87 -1.42
N ARG A 16 18.53 4.10 -2.32
CA ARG A 16 19.98 4.21 -2.50
C ARG A 16 20.36 5.58 -3.05
N ASN A 17 21.48 6.14 -2.58
CA ASN A 17 21.93 7.49 -2.94
C ASN A 17 22.16 7.70 -4.45
N ASP A 18 22.56 6.65 -5.18
CA ASP A 18 22.73 6.67 -6.64
C ASP A 18 21.42 6.91 -7.39
N ILE A 19 20.30 6.54 -6.78
CA ILE A 19 18.94 6.71 -7.31
C ILE A 19 18.36 8.06 -6.88
N VAL A 20 18.62 8.51 -5.65
CA VAL A 20 18.08 9.78 -5.11
C VAL A 20 18.39 10.96 -6.04
N GLY A 21 19.62 11.05 -6.57
CA GLY A 21 20.01 12.12 -7.50
C GLY A 21 19.33 12.09 -8.86
N ARG A 22 18.59 11.02 -9.19
CA ARG A 22 17.83 10.86 -10.44
C ARG A 22 16.34 11.05 -10.26
N LEU A 23 15.87 11.14 -9.01
CA LEU A 23 14.45 11.29 -8.74
C LEU A 23 13.94 12.66 -9.22
N PRO A 24 12.79 12.71 -9.90
CA PRO A 24 12.17 13.98 -10.27
C PRO A 24 11.71 14.77 -9.03
N CYS A 25 11.37 14.06 -7.94
CA CYS A 25 11.02 14.61 -6.64
C CYS A 25 11.30 13.59 -5.52
N LEU A 26 11.52 14.09 -4.30
CA LEU A 26 11.64 13.24 -3.11
C LEU A 26 10.31 12.56 -2.76
N PRO A 27 10.33 11.45 -2.00
CA PRO A 27 9.11 10.85 -1.47
C PRO A 27 8.22 11.86 -0.76
N GLN A 28 6.92 11.77 -1.02
CA GLN A 28 5.94 12.71 -0.50
C GLN A 28 4.87 11.96 0.29
N GLY A 29 4.64 12.39 1.54
CA GLY A 29 3.48 11.98 2.32
C GLY A 29 2.19 12.49 1.67
N ILE A 30 1.20 11.61 1.51
CA ILE A 30 -0.15 11.93 1.04
C ILE A 30 -1.04 12.22 2.25
N ASN A 31 -1.00 11.33 3.23
CA ASN A 31 -1.64 11.43 4.53
C ASN A 31 -0.84 10.59 5.55
N ASP A 32 -1.33 10.47 6.78
CA ASP A 32 -0.65 9.73 7.87
C ASP A 32 -0.46 8.23 7.59
N ARG A 33 -1.08 7.70 6.53
CA ARG A 33 -1.10 6.27 6.18
C ARG A 33 -0.58 5.97 4.78
N LEU A 34 -0.34 6.99 3.96
CA LEU A 34 0.01 6.86 2.55
C LEU A 34 1.19 7.76 2.22
N MET A 35 2.21 7.20 1.56
CA MET A 35 3.35 7.94 1.02
C MET A 35 3.56 7.51 -0.43
N SER A 36 4.00 8.42 -1.29
CA SER A 36 4.32 8.08 -2.69
C SER A 36 5.73 8.46 -3.09
N LEU A 37 6.28 7.72 -4.03
CA LEU A 37 7.54 7.98 -4.70
C LEU A 37 7.33 7.80 -6.21
N ARG A 38 7.79 8.78 -7.01
CA ARG A 38 7.89 8.62 -8.46
C ARG A 38 9.30 8.19 -8.81
N LEU A 39 9.47 6.92 -9.17
CA LEU A 39 10.74 6.32 -9.51
C LEU A 39 10.93 6.32 -11.04
N PRO A 40 11.97 6.96 -11.59
CA PRO A 40 12.27 6.85 -13.02
C PRO A 40 12.66 5.42 -13.38
N LEU A 41 12.11 4.92 -14.49
CA LEU A 41 12.48 3.64 -15.10
C LEU A 41 13.35 3.89 -16.33
N ARG A 42 13.39 2.92 -17.26
CA ARG A 42 14.13 3.06 -18.51
C ARG A 42 13.29 3.84 -19.53
N GLY A 43 13.90 4.80 -20.22
CA GLY A 43 13.20 5.67 -21.16
C GLY A 43 12.48 6.80 -20.43
N ASP A 44 11.39 7.31 -21.02
CA ASP A 44 10.53 8.34 -20.40
C ASP A 44 9.42 7.73 -19.50
N GLN A 45 9.66 6.52 -19.00
CA GLN A 45 8.71 5.78 -18.17
C GLN A 45 9.00 5.97 -16.68
N PHE A 46 7.95 5.99 -15.86
CA PHE A 46 8.04 6.06 -14.42
C PHE A 46 7.27 4.93 -13.74
N ALA A 47 7.70 4.57 -12.53
CA ALA A 47 6.92 3.81 -11.58
C ALA A 47 6.45 4.71 -10.44
N TYR A 48 5.14 4.74 -10.19
CA TYR A 48 4.58 5.31 -8.98
C TYR A 48 4.54 4.23 -7.92
N ILE A 49 5.34 4.40 -6.87
CA ILE A 49 5.37 3.49 -5.73
C ILE A 49 4.58 4.16 -4.61
N ILE A 50 3.50 3.52 -4.17
CA ILE A 50 2.72 3.94 -3.01
C ILE A 50 3.07 3.01 -1.85
N SER A 51 3.57 3.59 -0.77
CA SER A 51 3.73 2.94 0.53
C SER A 51 2.47 3.16 1.36
N THR A 52 1.93 2.10 1.95
CA THR A 52 0.65 2.15 2.69
C THR A 52 0.72 1.48 4.05
N PHE A 53 -0.03 2.01 5.00
CA PHE A 53 -0.33 1.35 6.27
C PHE A 53 -1.84 1.35 6.52
N ALA A 54 -2.48 0.23 6.19
CA ALA A 54 -3.92 0.11 6.23
C ALA A 54 -4.47 0.27 7.66
N PRO A 55 -5.72 0.76 7.79
CA PRO A 55 -6.44 0.79 9.05
C PRO A 55 -6.45 -0.57 9.75
N LEU A 56 -6.42 -0.54 11.08
CA LEU A 56 -6.45 -1.74 11.90
C LEU A 56 -7.81 -2.44 11.73
N MET A 57 -7.87 -3.73 12.06
CA MET A 57 -9.13 -4.47 12.05
C MET A 57 -10.23 -3.81 12.89
N THR A 58 -9.86 -3.19 14.01
CA THR A 58 -10.75 -2.48 14.93
C THR A 58 -11.15 -1.08 14.46
N SER A 59 -10.56 -0.57 13.37
CA SER A 59 -10.97 0.71 12.79
C SER A 59 -12.38 0.60 12.21
N SER A 60 -13.13 1.72 12.27
CA SER A 60 -14.49 1.80 11.71
C SER A 60 -14.48 1.58 10.20
N ASP A 61 -15.59 1.10 9.65
CA ASP A 61 -15.72 0.88 8.20
C ASP A 61 -15.54 2.20 7.44
N ALA A 62 -16.09 3.31 7.93
CA ALA A 62 -15.87 4.63 7.33
C ALA A 62 -14.37 5.03 7.25
N ALA A 63 -13.55 4.63 8.22
CA ALA A 63 -12.10 4.89 8.18
C ALA A 63 -11.38 3.98 7.18
N LYS A 64 -11.86 2.74 7.01
CA LYS A 64 -11.37 1.81 5.98
C LYS A 64 -11.75 2.30 4.60
N ASP A 65 -13.02 2.63 4.37
CA ASP A 65 -13.52 3.16 3.11
C ASP A 65 -12.75 4.41 2.70
N LYS A 66 -12.58 5.38 3.62
CA LYS A 66 -11.78 6.58 3.36
C LYS A 66 -10.33 6.25 2.96
N PHE A 67 -9.71 5.27 3.61
CA PHE A 67 -8.34 4.86 3.24
C PHE A 67 -8.26 4.32 1.82
N TYR A 68 -9.21 3.47 1.41
CA TYR A 68 -9.22 2.95 0.03
C TYR A 68 -9.63 4.02 -0.98
N GLU A 69 -10.54 4.94 -0.64
CA GLU A 69 -10.84 6.11 -1.45
C GLU A 69 -9.61 7.01 -1.63
N ASP A 70 -8.86 7.29 -0.56
CA ASP A 70 -7.61 8.07 -0.64
C ASP A 70 -6.54 7.35 -1.49
N LEU A 71 -6.48 6.01 -1.38
CA LEU A 71 -5.60 5.17 -2.20
C LEU A 71 -6.04 5.16 -3.68
N HIS A 72 -7.34 5.32 -3.94
CA HIS A 72 -7.92 5.46 -5.28
C HIS A 72 -7.78 6.90 -5.84
N ALA A 73 -7.76 7.90 -4.98
CA ALA A 73 -7.92 9.31 -5.36
C ALA A 73 -6.68 9.97 -5.99
N ARG A 74 -5.53 9.30 -6.04
CA ARG A 74 -4.27 9.95 -6.48
C ARG A 74 -3.33 9.05 -7.31
N PRO A 75 -2.83 9.54 -8.46
CA PRO A 75 -3.61 10.13 -9.54
C PRO A 75 -3.29 9.46 -10.89
N ALA A 76 -4.22 9.64 -11.82
CA ALA A 76 -4.02 9.52 -13.25
C ALA A 76 -2.72 10.21 -13.69
N THR A 77 -1.69 9.41 -13.89
CA THR A 77 -0.61 9.68 -14.85
C THR A 77 -0.85 8.69 -15.97
N ASP A 78 -0.62 9.10 -17.22
CA ASP A 78 -1.09 8.40 -18.42
C ASP A 78 -0.95 6.87 -18.25
N PRO A 79 -2.06 6.13 -18.06
CA PRO A 79 -2.00 4.71 -17.70
C PRO A 79 -1.36 3.84 -18.78
N ASN A 80 -1.09 4.43 -19.95
CA ASN A 80 -0.38 3.79 -21.05
C ASN A 80 1.14 3.74 -20.86
N GLU A 81 1.74 4.56 -19.99
CA GLU A 81 3.21 4.65 -19.89
C GLU A 81 3.78 4.44 -18.47
N ASP A 82 3.02 4.80 -17.42
CA ASP A 82 3.51 4.74 -16.04
C ASP A 82 2.99 3.50 -15.27
N LYS A 83 3.88 2.83 -14.53
CA LYS A 83 3.55 1.64 -13.72
C LYS A 83 3.16 2.04 -12.31
N LEU A 84 2.01 1.59 -11.82
CA LEU A 84 1.66 1.73 -10.40
C LEU A 84 2.13 0.49 -9.62
N ILE A 85 2.80 0.70 -8.49
CA ILE A 85 3.19 -0.32 -7.52
C ILE A 85 2.67 0.13 -6.16
N VAL A 86 1.89 -0.71 -5.48
CA VAL A 86 1.43 -0.43 -4.12
C VAL A 86 2.03 -1.46 -3.19
N HIS A 87 2.83 -1.02 -2.23
CA HIS A 87 3.49 -1.83 -1.22
C HIS A 87 3.11 -1.35 0.18
N GLY A 88 3.17 -2.25 1.17
CA GLY A 88 2.96 -1.91 2.57
C GLY A 88 1.99 -2.86 3.27
N VAL A 89 1.66 -2.55 4.52
CA VAL A 89 0.92 -3.46 5.39
C VAL A 89 -0.58 -3.23 5.24
N PHE A 90 -1.28 -4.19 4.62
CA PHE A 90 -2.72 -4.08 4.37
C PHE A 90 -3.61 -4.63 5.50
N ASN A 91 -3.04 -5.25 6.54
CA ASN A 91 -3.81 -5.82 7.67
C ASN A 91 -4.97 -6.74 7.23
N THR A 92 -4.77 -7.51 6.16
CA THR A 92 -5.75 -8.45 5.60
C THR A 92 -5.59 -9.83 6.19
N ARG A 93 -6.71 -10.55 6.38
CA ARG A 93 -6.70 -11.98 6.66
C ARG A 93 -7.03 -12.77 5.41
N VAL A 94 -6.29 -13.85 5.18
CA VAL A 94 -6.52 -14.77 4.08
C VAL A 94 -7.63 -15.73 4.50
N GLY A 95 -8.68 -15.82 3.70
CA GLY A 95 -9.87 -16.63 3.96
C GLY A 95 -9.64 -18.14 3.87
N THR A 96 -10.55 -18.83 3.21
CA THR A 96 -10.58 -20.31 3.18
C THR A 96 -9.36 -20.93 2.53
N ASP A 97 -8.67 -20.21 1.66
CA ASP A 97 -7.52 -20.73 0.89
C ASP A 97 -6.19 -20.60 1.64
N HIS A 98 -6.21 -20.27 2.94
CA HIS A 98 -5.01 -20.15 3.78
C HIS A 98 -4.17 -21.43 3.83
N ALA A 99 -4.75 -22.59 3.52
CA ALA A 99 -4.04 -23.87 3.42
C ALA A 99 -2.95 -23.85 2.34
N ASP A 100 -3.20 -23.17 1.21
CA ASP A 100 -2.23 -23.04 0.11
C ASP A 100 -1.07 -22.09 0.47
N TRP A 101 -1.22 -21.32 1.55
CA TRP A 101 -0.25 -20.34 2.04
C TRP A 101 0.37 -20.75 3.39
N GLN A 102 0.31 -22.04 3.73
CA GLN A 102 0.88 -22.58 4.96
C GLN A 102 2.40 -22.33 5.02
N GLY A 103 2.87 -21.74 6.13
CA GLY A 103 4.28 -21.38 6.33
C GLY A 103 4.70 -20.02 5.75
N VAL A 104 3.83 -19.38 4.95
CA VAL A 104 4.02 -18.01 4.46
C VAL A 104 3.24 -17.02 5.33
N LEU A 105 2.05 -17.40 5.80
CA LEU A 105 1.20 -16.55 6.64
C LEU A 105 1.63 -16.58 8.10
N ASP A 106 1.76 -15.39 8.69
CA ASP A 106 1.83 -15.22 10.14
C ASP A 106 0.50 -15.66 10.80
N PRO A 107 0.50 -16.15 12.06
CA PRO A 107 -0.72 -16.51 12.78
C PRO A 107 -1.83 -15.45 12.76
N HIS A 108 -1.48 -14.16 12.69
CA HIS A 108 -2.46 -13.06 12.61
C HIS A 108 -3.13 -12.90 11.24
N GLY A 109 -2.56 -13.52 10.19
CA GLY A 109 -3.09 -13.56 8.84
C GLY A 109 -4.11 -14.69 8.59
N LEU A 110 -4.28 -15.60 9.56
CA LEU A 110 -5.20 -16.74 9.47
C LEU A 110 -6.63 -16.38 9.93
N GLY A 111 -7.63 -17.01 9.31
CA GLY A 111 -9.05 -16.91 9.69
C GLY A 111 -9.94 -16.40 8.55
N SER A 112 -11.21 -16.07 8.83
CA SER A 112 -12.12 -15.58 7.78
C SER A 112 -11.64 -14.27 7.17
N CYS A 113 -11.86 -14.09 5.86
CA CYS A 113 -11.63 -12.82 5.15
C CYS A 113 -12.26 -11.66 5.93
N ASN A 114 -11.48 -10.62 6.18
CA ASN A 114 -11.94 -9.40 6.83
C ASN A 114 -12.25 -8.30 5.80
N ASN A 115 -12.89 -7.20 6.21
CA ASN A 115 -13.26 -6.11 5.30
C ASN A 115 -12.04 -5.53 4.54
N ASN A 116 -10.87 -5.45 5.18
CA ASN A 116 -9.64 -5.03 4.50
C ASN A 116 -9.26 -5.98 3.35
N ALA A 117 -9.44 -7.30 3.52
CA ALA A 117 -9.17 -8.28 2.47
C ALA A 117 -10.10 -8.05 1.25
N LEU A 118 -11.38 -7.81 1.49
CA LEU A 118 -12.36 -7.55 0.42
C LEU A 118 -12.06 -6.23 -0.30
N LEU A 119 -11.79 -5.16 0.45
CA LEU A 119 -11.47 -3.85 -0.13
C LEU A 119 -10.15 -3.87 -0.92
N LYS A 120 -9.13 -4.60 -0.42
CA LYS A 120 -7.89 -4.87 -1.16
C LYS A 120 -8.16 -5.63 -2.45
N GLU A 121 -9.03 -6.64 -2.43
CA GLU A 121 -9.37 -7.40 -3.63
C GLU A 121 -10.05 -6.52 -4.68
N VAL A 122 -11.02 -5.69 -4.26
CA VAL A 122 -11.67 -4.70 -5.14
C VAL A 122 -10.65 -3.72 -5.72
N PHE A 123 -9.70 -3.25 -4.91
CA PHE A 123 -8.61 -2.39 -5.36
C PHE A 123 -7.71 -3.09 -6.41
N CYS A 124 -7.23 -4.30 -6.11
CA CYS A 124 -6.31 -5.04 -6.98
C CYS A 124 -6.93 -5.39 -8.34
N LYS A 125 -8.23 -5.72 -8.37
CA LYS A 125 -8.96 -5.96 -9.63
C LYS A 125 -8.98 -4.74 -10.55
N ARG A 126 -8.75 -3.53 -10.02
CA ARG A 126 -8.78 -2.27 -10.76
C ARG A 126 -7.38 -1.78 -11.16
N VAL A 127 -6.30 -2.35 -10.61
CA VAL A 127 -4.92 -1.95 -10.86
C VAL A 127 -4.15 -3.10 -11.52
N LEU A 128 -3.69 -2.86 -12.75
CA LEU A 128 -3.11 -3.90 -13.63
C LEU A 128 -1.81 -4.55 -13.11
N ASN A 129 -1.12 -3.98 -12.12
CA ASN A 129 0.11 -4.56 -11.55
C ASN A 129 0.21 -4.24 -10.04
N THR A 130 -0.36 -5.08 -9.17
CA THR A 130 -0.24 -4.90 -7.71
C THR A 130 0.66 -5.98 -7.12
N ILE A 131 1.77 -5.60 -6.49
CA ILE A 131 2.58 -6.49 -5.65
C ILE A 131 2.35 -6.08 -4.20
N SER A 132 1.37 -6.71 -3.54
CA SER A 132 1.26 -6.61 -2.08
C SER A 132 2.12 -7.71 -1.47
N CYS A 133 3.20 -7.31 -0.81
CA CYS A 133 3.79 -8.13 0.24
C CYS A 133 2.87 -8.16 1.46
#